data_AF-A0A1B7MVX8-F1
#
_entry.id   AF-A0A1B7MVX8-F1
#
_cell.length_a   1.000
_cell.length_b   1.000
_cell.length_c   1.000
_cell.angle_alpha   90.00
_cell.angle_beta   90.00
_cell.angle_gamma   90.00
#
_symmetry.space_group_name_H-M   'P 1'
#
loop_
_entity.id
_entity.type
_entity.pdbx_description
1 polymer ?
#
loop_
_entity_poly.entity_id
_entity_poly.type
_entity_poly.pdbx_seq_one_letter_code
_entity_poly.pdbx_strand_id
1 'polypeptide(L)'
;MGATFVENLAHTRKEATRRQRIEAEQRRRDELRDGYAKLKDVLPVSNQKSSKVSLLERATNHVIFLEKQTQEMQARLLVLEQEVQRLRAVNEKISLATSNSPSPGNIHGIDARPLSPPPEPGMPAHSLAHVQGQQPPREDSRSPAVSEY
;
A
#
# COMPACT_ATOMS: atom_id res chain seq x y z
N MET A 1 -45.64 -43.43 38.26
CA MET A 1 -44.85 -43.33 37.00
C MET A 1 -44.71 -41.90 36.45
N GLY A 2 -45.10 -40.83 37.17
CA GLY A 2 -45.00 -39.44 36.65
C GLY A 2 -43.74 -38.66 37.05
N ALA A 3 -43.18 -38.92 38.24
CA ALA A 3 -42.04 -38.16 38.77
C ALA A 3 -40.74 -38.36 37.97
N THR A 4 -40.47 -39.59 37.54
CA THR A 4 -39.27 -39.95 36.77
C THR A 4 -39.25 -39.30 35.38
N PHE A 5 -40.41 -39.02 34.78
CA PHE A 5 -40.51 -38.38 33.47
C PHE A 5 -40.24 -36.87 33.54
N VAL A 6 -40.69 -36.22 34.63
CA VAL A 6 -40.45 -34.79 34.87
C VAL A 6 -38.99 -34.51 35.21
N GLU A 7 -38.36 -35.37 36.01
CA GLU A 7 -36.92 -35.30 36.29
C GLU A 7 -36.10 -35.46 35.01
N ASN A 8 -36.41 -36.47 34.19
CA ASN A 8 -35.74 -36.68 32.89
C ASN A 8 -35.89 -35.46 31.97
N LEU A 9 -37.09 -34.87 31.87
CA LEU A 9 -37.32 -33.68 31.05
C LEU A 9 -36.54 -32.46 31.58
N ALA A 10 -36.46 -32.27 32.89
CA ALA A 10 -35.67 -31.21 33.51
C ALA A 10 -34.16 -31.40 33.25
N HIS A 11 -33.66 -32.64 33.29
CA HIS A 11 -32.28 -32.97 32.92
C HIS A 11 -32.01 -32.73 31.43
N THR A 12 -32.93 -33.09 30.53
CA THR A 12 -32.82 -32.82 29.10
C THR A 12 -32.81 -31.32 28.79
N ARG A 13 -33.64 -30.52 29.48
CA ARG A 13 -33.64 -29.05 29.33
C ARG A 13 -32.33 -28.44 29.83
N LYS A 14 -31.83 -28.86 31.00
CA LYS A 14 -30.54 -28.39 31.53
C LYS A 14 -29.38 -28.75 30.60
N GLU A 15 -29.37 -29.96 30.05
CA GLU A 15 -28.36 -30.41 29.10
C GLU A 15 -28.45 -29.66 27.75
N ALA A 16 -29.66 -29.33 27.28
CA ALA A 16 -29.84 -28.50 26.09
C ALA A 16 -29.25 -27.09 26.28
N THR A 17 -29.54 -26.44 27.40
CA THR A 17 -28.94 -25.11 27.72
C THR A 17 -27.43 -25.19 27.87
N ARG A 18 -26.90 -26.25 28.50
CA ARG A 18 -25.46 -26.47 28.61
C ARG A 18 -24.80 -26.62 27.24
N ARG A 19 -25.38 -27.41 26.34
CA ARG A 19 -24.87 -27.61 24.97
C ARG A 19 -24.90 -26.31 24.17
N GLN A 20 -25.99 -25.55 24.22
CA GLN A 20 -26.08 -24.23 23.57
C GLN A 20 -25.00 -23.28 24.08
N ARG A 21 -24.72 -23.26 25.40
CA ARG A 21 -23.67 -22.44 25.98
C ARG A 21 -22.27 -22.85 25.49
N ILE A 22 -22.01 -24.16 25.38
CA ILE A 22 -20.73 -24.67 24.85
C ILE A 22 -20.57 -24.28 23.38
N GLU A 23 -21.62 -24.47 22.57
CA GLU A 23 -21.59 -24.14 21.14
C GLU A 23 -21.38 -22.64 20.91
N ALA A 24 -22.07 -21.79 21.66
CA ALA A 24 -21.91 -20.34 21.58
C ALA A 24 -20.48 -19.89 21.95
N GLU A 25 -19.91 -20.46 23.02
CA GLU A 25 -18.52 -20.15 23.42
C GLU A 25 -17.50 -20.68 22.39
N GLN A 26 -17.76 -21.83 21.77
CA GLN A 26 -16.89 -22.34 20.72
C GLN A 26 -16.88 -21.42 19.51
N ARG A 27 -18.06 -20.98 19.05
CA ARG A 27 -18.18 -19.98 17.97
C ARG A 27 -17.40 -18.70 18.27
N ARG A 28 -17.54 -18.17 19.50
CA ARG A 28 -16.77 -17.01 19.97
C ARG A 28 -15.25 -17.25 19.94
N ARG A 29 -14.80 -18.46 20.30
CA ARG A 29 -13.37 -18.81 20.27
C ARG A 29 -12.84 -18.93 18.85
N ASP A 30 -13.63 -19.43 17.92
CA ASP A 30 -13.25 -19.56 16.51
C ASP A 30 -13.14 -18.17 15.86
N GLU A 31 -14.12 -17.29 16.07
CA GLU A 31 -14.05 -15.88 15.64
C GLU A 31 -12.82 -15.16 16.21
N LEU A 32 -12.47 -15.42 17.48
CA LEU A 32 -11.28 -14.85 18.10
C LEU A 32 -9.99 -15.38 17.48
N ARG A 33 -9.92 -16.67 17.13
CA ARG A 33 -8.76 -17.27 16.43
C ARG A 33 -8.58 -16.63 15.06
N ASP A 34 -9.66 -16.46 14.32
CA ASP A 34 -9.65 -15.81 13.01
C ASP A 34 -9.22 -14.35 13.12
N GLY A 35 -9.68 -13.63 14.15
CA GLY A 35 -9.23 -12.27 14.45
C GLY A 35 -7.72 -12.18 14.70
N TYR A 36 -7.16 -13.12 15.46
CA TYR A 36 -5.71 -13.19 15.67
C TYR A 36 -4.93 -13.58 14.40
N ALA A 37 -5.49 -14.44 13.55
CA ALA A 37 -4.86 -14.78 12.27
C ALA A 37 -4.77 -13.53 11.37
N LYS A 38 -5.88 -12.82 11.18
CA LYS A 38 -5.92 -11.56 10.42
C LYS A 38 -4.97 -10.51 10.98
N LEU A 39 -4.91 -10.39 12.31
CA LEU A 39 -3.98 -9.45 12.97
C LEU A 39 -2.52 -9.81 12.67
N LYS A 40 -2.18 -11.10 12.65
CA LYS A 40 -0.81 -11.54 12.33
C LYS A 40 -0.43 -11.19 10.90
N ASP A 41 -1.36 -11.31 9.96
CA ASP A 41 -1.11 -11.11 8.53
C ASP A 41 -0.86 -9.64 8.16
N VAL A 42 -1.45 -8.69 8.90
CA VAL A 42 -1.27 -7.24 8.65
C VAL A 42 -0.03 -6.64 9.34
N LEU A 43 0.62 -7.40 10.23
CA LEU A 43 1.79 -6.92 10.96
C LEU A 43 3.08 -7.24 10.21
N PRO A 44 4.15 -6.42 10.39
CA PRO A 44 5.46 -6.70 9.81
C PRO A 44 5.93 -8.12 10.15
N VAL A 45 6.37 -8.88 9.14
CA VAL A 45 6.74 -10.30 9.28
C VAL A 45 7.76 -10.49 10.41
N SER A 46 7.54 -11.48 11.26
CA SER A 46 8.44 -11.84 12.36
C SER A 46 8.70 -13.34 12.36
N ASN A 47 9.97 -13.70 12.51
CA ASN A 47 10.43 -15.09 12.62
C ASN A 47 10.21 -15.68 14.03
N GLN A 48 9.71 -14.88 14.98
CA GLN A 48 9.40 -15.35 16.32
C GLN A 48 8.04 -16.03 16.38
N LYS A 49 7.94 -17.10 17.18
CA LYS A 49 6.67 -17.79 17.43
C LYS A 49 5.68 -16.81 18.04
N SER A 50 4.60 -16.51 17.32
CA SER A 50 3.58 -15.57 17.77
C SER A 50 2.74 -16.18 18.88
N SER A 51 2.87 -15.66 20.10
CA SER A 51 1.92 -15.86 21.20
C SER A 51 0.85 -14.76 21.17
N LYS A 52 -0.33 -15.00 21.78
CA LYS A 52 -1.39 -13.97 21.89
C LYS A 52 -0.86 -12.66 22.47
N VAL A 53 -0.03 -12.75 23.52
CA VAL A 53 0.58 -11.57 24.18
C VAL A 53 1.53 -10.86 23.21
N SER A 54 2.50 -11.58 22.63
CA SER A 54 3.47 -10.98 21.71
C SER A 54 2.83 -10.35 20.47
N LEU A 55 1.70 -10.91 20.01
CA LEU A 55 0.97 -10.41 18.85
C LEU A 55 0.26 -9.10 19.18
N LEU A 56 -0.35 -9.01 20.37
CA LEU A 56 -0.96 -7.78 20.87
C LEU A 56 0.09 -6.68 21.09
N GLU A 57 1.23 -7.00 21.71
CA GLU A 57 2.31 -6.03 21.90
C GLU A 57 2.85 -5.50 20.57
N ARG A 58 3.09 -6.41 19.61
CA ARG A 58 3.52 -6.02 18.25
C ARG A 58 2.49 -5.15 17.56
N ALA A 59 1.21 -5.48 17.70
CA ALA A 59 0.13 -4.67 17.14
C ALA A 59 0.11 -3.25 17.72
N THR A 60 0.16 -3.14 19.05
CA THR A 60 0.22 -1.84 19.75
C THR A 60 1.40 -1.01 19.27
N ASN A 61 2.60 -1.61 19.21
CA ASN A 61 3.79 -0.92 18.73
C ASN A 61 3.69 -0.51 17.26
N HIS A 62 3.08 -1.35 16.41
CA HIS A 62 2.92 -1.03 15.00
C HIS A 62 1.92 0.10 14.77
N VAL A 63 0.82 0.16 15.54
CA VAL A 63 -0.11 1.29 15.51
C VAL A 63 0.61 2.59 15.88
N ILE A 64 1.36 2.62 16.98
CA ILE A 64 2.13 3.79 17.42
C ILE A 64 3.15 4.21 16.35
N PHE A 65 3.79 3.24 15.68
CA PHE A 65 4.71 3.51 14.58
C PHE A 65 4.01 4.16 13.39
N LEU A 66 2.88 3.61 12.95
CA LEU A 66 2.10 4.16 11.83
C LEU A 66 1.56 5.56 12.14
N GLU A 67 1.13 5.82 13.37
CA GLU A 67 0.70 7.15 13.81
C GLU A 67 1.82 8.18 13.68
N LYS A 68 3.02 7.85 14.20
CA LYS A 68 4.20 8.72 14.09
C LYS A 68 4.60 8.95 12.63
N GLN A 69 4.62 7.89 11.82
CA GLN A 69 4.95 7.99 10.40
C GLN A 69 3.94 8.86 9.65
N THR A 70 2.65 8.71 9.97
CA THR A 70 1.58 9.53 9.38
C THR A 70 1.77 11.01 9.73
N GLN A 71 2.03 11.32 10.99
CA GLN A 71 2.27 12.68 11.45
C GLN A 71 3.50 13.30 10.76
N GLU A 72 4.59 12.55 10.64
CA GLU A 72 5.80 13.00 9.96
C GLU A 72 5.56 13.27 8.47
N MET A 73 4.87 12.35 7.77
CA MET A 73 4.54 12.54 6.35
C MET A 73 3.63 13.75 6.14
N GLN A 74 2.64 13.97 7.01
CA GLN A 74 1.79 15.16 6.97
C GLN A 74 2.60 16.45 7.18
N ALA A 75 3.52 16.46 8.15
CA ALA A 75 4.39 17.61 8.37
C ALA A 75 5.27 17.91 7.14
N ARG A 76 5.84 16.87 6.52
CA ARG A 76 6.62 17.03 5.28
C ARG A 76 5.77 17.57 4.13
N LEU A 77 4.55 17.06 3.95
CA LEU A 77 3.63 17.56 2.94
C LEU A 77 3.34 19.05 3.12
N LEU A 78 3.04 19.49 4.35
CA LEU A 78 2.79 20.91 4.65
C LEU A 78 3.99 21.80 4.29
N VAL A 79 5.21 21.35 4.59
CA VAL A 79 6.43 22.09 4.23
C VAL A 79 6.58 22.20 2.72
N LEU A 80 6.37 21.11 1.99
CA LEU A 80 6.45 21.11 0.53
C LEU A 80 5.36 21.98 -0.10
N GLU A 81 4.13 21.93 0.42
CA GLU A 81 3.02 22.77 -0.03
C GLU A 81 3.31 24.26 0.15
N GLN A 82 3.86 24.64 1.30
CA GLN A 82 4.28 26.02 1.57
C GLN A 82 5.38 26.48 0.61
N GLU A 83 6.38 25.62 0.33
CA GLU A 83 7.46 25.97 -0.59
C GLU A 83 6.94 26.12 -2.03
N VAL A 84 6.05 25.23 -2.49
CA VAL A 84 5.41 25.37 -3.80
C VAL A 84 4.61 26.66 -3.88
N GLN A 85 3.86 27.01 -2.83
CA GLN A 85 3.11 28.27 -2.79
C GLN A 85 4.04 29.49 -2.82
N ARG A 86 5.14 29.46 -2.07
CA ARG A 86 6.15 30.52 -2.08
C ARG A 86 6.78 30.68 -3.45
N LEU A 87 7.18 29.58 -4.09
CA LEU A 87 7.77 29.58 -5.42
C LEU A 87 6.80 30.13 -6.48
N ARG A 88 5.51 29.78 -6.39
CA ARG A 88 4.46 30.35 -7.26
C ARG A 88 4.34 31.86 -7.07
N ALA A 89 4.24 32.33 -5.82
CA ALA A 89 4.14 33.76 -5.53
C ALA A 89 5.37 34.56 -5.98
N VAL A 90 6.57 33.98 -5.85
CA VAL A 90 7.81 34.59 -6.37
C VAL A 90 7.80 34.65 -7.89
N ASN A 91 7.41 33.56 -8.56
CA ASN A 91 7.34 33.49 -10.02
C ASN A 91 6.34 34.52 -10.60
N GLU A 92 5.17 34.66 -9.99
CA GLU A 92 4.18 35.69 -10.35
C GLU A 92 4.75 37.11 -10.20
N LYS A 93 5.44 37.41 -9.09
CA LYS A 93 6.07 38.72 -8.86
C LYS A 93 7.16 39.03 -9.89
N ILE A 94 8.00 38.05 -10.22
CA ILE A 94 9.05 38.22 -11.25
C ILE A 94 8.40 38.47 -12.60
N SER A 95 7.44 37.64 -13.00
CA SER A 95 6.73 37.77 -14.27
C SER A 95 6.05 39.15 -14.43
N LEU A 96 5.43 39.66 -13.36
CA LEU A 96 4.82 41.00 -13.32
C LEU A 96 5.85 42.15 -13.32
N ALA A 97 7.00 41.98 -12.67
CA ALA A 97 8.07 42.98 -12.65
C ALA A 97 8.76 43.09 -14.02
N THR A 98 8.90 41.98 -14.76
CA THR A 98 9.41 41.99 -16.14
C THR A 98 8.41 42.63 -17.10
N SER A 99 7.09 42.53 -16.86
CA SER A 99 6.07 43.19 -17.69
C SER A 99 5.87 44.68 -17.39
N ASN A 100 6.19 45.15 -16.17
CA ASN A 100 5.97 46.53 -15.73
C ASN A 100 7.24 47.42 -15.76
N SER A 101 8.36 46.95 -16.32
CA SER A 101 9.50 47.83 -16.59
C SER A 101 9.18 48.72 -17.80
N PRO A 102 9.07 50.06 -17.67
CA PRO A 102 9.04 50.93 -18.83
C PRO A 102 10.49 51.08 -19.28
N SER A 103 10.88 50.37 -20.34
CA SER A 103 12.07 50.76 -21.10
C SER A 103 11.72 50.99 -22.56
N PRO A 104 12.12 52.14 -23.12
CA PRO A 104 11.79 52.54 -24.47
C PRO A 104 12.65 51.77 -25.47
N GLY A 105 12.00 51.17 -26.46
CA GLY A 105 12.64 50.81 -27.72
C GLY A 105 13.29 49.42 -27.74
N ASN A 106 12.82 48.64 -28.71
CA ASN A 106 13.53 47.56 -29.39
C ASN A 106 15.07 47.68 -29.30
N ILE A 107 15.70 46.69 -28.67
CA ILE A 107 17.05 46.28 -29.03
C ILE A 107 16.97 44.80 -29.38
N HIS A 108 16.95 44.54 -30.69
CA HIS A 108 17.57 43.41 -31.39
C HIS A 108 17.61 42.08 -30.63
N GLY A 109 16.83 41.08 -31.02
CA GLY A 109 17.12 40.38 -32.26
C GLY A 109 18.26 39.39 -32.04
N ILE A 110 17.99 38.30 -31.32
CA ILE A 110 18.76 37.06 -31.37
C ILE A 110 17.82 35.89 -31.02
N ASP A 111 17.74 34.97 -31.98
CA ASP A 111 17.41 33.55 -31.79
C ASP A 111 15.94 33.13 -31.65
N ALA A 112 15.16 33.45 -32.68
CA ALA A 112 14.21 32.48 -33.27
C ALA A 112 14.97 31.34 -33.99
N ARG A 113 15.96 30.72 -33.33
CA ARG A 113 16.66 29.53 -33.84
C ARG A 113 15.94 28.29 -33.30
N PRO A 114 15.26 27.48 -34.13
CA PRO A 114 14.93 26.13 -33.72
C PRO A 114 16.24 25.39 -33.43
N LEU A 115 16.37 24.81 -32.24
CA LEU A 115 17.49 23.97 -31.80
C LEU A 115 17.50 22.62 -32.56
N SER A 116 17.77 22.65 -33.85
CA SER A 116 18.09 21.44 -34.61
C SER A 116 19.26 21.72 -35.55
N PRO A 117 20.41 21.03 -35.40
CA PRO A 117 21.44 21.05 -36.42
C PRO A 117 20.88 20.40 -37.70
N PRO A 118 21.24 20.89 -38.90
CA PRO A 118 20.80 20.28 -40.15
C PRO A 118 21.36 18.84 -40.24
N PRO A 119 20.60 17.91 -40.83
CA PRO A 119 21.09 16.55 -41.04
C PRO A 119 22.33 16.60 -41.95
N GLU A 120 23.44 15.99 -41.50
CA GLU A 120 24.59 15.75 -42.38
C GLU A 120 24.16 14.88 -43.57
N PRO A 121 24.56 15.24 -44.81
CA PRO A 121 24.34 14.39 -45.97
C PRO A 121 25.27 13.18 -45.89
N GLY A 122 24.81 12.08 -45.29
CA GLY A 122 25.59 10.84 -45.28
C GLY A 122 25.13 9.69 -44.37
N MET A 123 24.12 9.83 -43.52
CA MET A 123 23.75 8.74 -42.59
C MET A 123 22.56 7.90 -43.10
N PRO A 124 22.67 6.56 -43.10
CA PRO A 124 21.62 5.67 -43.61
C PRO A 124 20.38 5.73 -42.71
N ALA A 125 19.21 5.80 -43.33
CA ALA A 125 17.91 5.81 -42.67
C ALA A 125 17.75 4.59 -41.76
N HIS A 126 17.70 4.80 -40.44
CA HIS A 126 17.29 3.76 -39.50
C HIS A 126 15.77 3.63 -39.55
N SER A 127 15.30 2.70 -40.37
CA SER A 127 13.91 2.25 -40.42
C SER A 127 13.41 1.88 -39.02
N LEU A 128 12.29 2.48 -38.61
CA LEU A 128 11.50 1.99 -37.49
C LEU A 128 10.96 0.60 -37.85
N ALA A 129 11.66 -0.43 -37.41
CA ALA A 129 11.19 -1.81 -37.49
C ALA A 129 10.00 -1.99 -36.54
N HIS A 130 8.84 -2.07 -37.16
CA HIS A 130 7.58 -2.59 -36.61
C HIS A 130 7.80 -3.94 -35.93
N VAL A 131 7.83 -3.97 -34.59
CA VAL A 131 7.85 -5.24 -33.83
C VAL A 131 6.43 -5.72 -33.64
N GLN A 132 5.96 -6.45 -34.64
CA GLN A 132 4.75 -7.25 -34.57
C GLN A 132 5.04 -8.55 -33.83
N GLY A 133 4.44 -8.70 -32.65
CA GLY A 133 4.17 -10.00 -32.01
C GLY A 133 5.38 -10.79 -31.49
N GLN A 134 5.73 -10.60 -30.22
CA GLN A 134 6.33 -11.68 -29.42
C GLN A 134 5.51 -11.89 -28.15
N GLN A 135 5.03 -13.13 -27.99
CA GLN A 135 4.29 -13.62 -26.83
C GLN A 135 5.22 -13.70 -25.59
N PRO A 136 4.68 -13.52 -24.36
CA PRO A 136 5.47 -13.59 -23.14
C PRO A 136 6.00 -15.02 -22.89
N PRO A 137 7.21 -15.16 -22.28
CA PRO A 137 7.81 -16.46 -22.03
C PRO A 137 7.04 -17.23 -20.94
N ARG A 138 6.83 -18.53 -21.19
CA ARG A 138 6.19 -19.48 -20.26
C ARG A 138 7.16 -19.81 -19.12
N GLU A 139 6.70 -19.63 -17.88
CA GLU A 139 7.36 -20.14 -16.67
C GLU A 139 7.06 -21.63 -16.51
N ASP A 140 7.81 -22.49 -17.20
CA ASP A 140 7.85 -23.91 -16.88
C ASP A 140 9.31 -24.35 -16.82
N SER A 141 9.88 -24.27 -15.62
CA SER A 141 11.10 -25.00 -15.26
C SER A 141 11.03 -25.40 -13.78
N ARG A 142 10.21 -26.44 -13.56
CA ARG A 142 10.17 -27.24 -12.35
C ARG A 142 11.37 -28.20 -12.36
N SER A 143 12.41 -27.92 -11.57
CA SER A 143 13.49 -28.87 -11.33
C SER A 143 13.02 -29.98 -10.38
N PRO A 144 13.27 -31.28 -10.67
CA PRO A 144 12.86 -32.38 -9.82
C PRO A 144 13.86 -32.64 -8.69
N ALA A 145 13.33 -33.09 -7.56
CA ALA A 145 14.07 -33.58 -6.40
C ALA A 145 14.90 -34.83 -6.76
N VAL A 146 16.12 -34.90 -6.23
CA VAL A 146 16.95 -36.12 -6.27
C VAL A 146 16.80 -36.84 -4.93
N SER A 147 16.44 -38.12 -5.04
CA SER A 147 16.14 -39.09 -3.99
C SER A 147 17.41 -39.69 -3.36
N GLU A 148 17.23 -40.14 -2.13
CA GLU A 148 18.12 -40.92 -1.26
C GLU A 148 18.74 -42.16 -1.90
N TYR A 149 19.93 -42.53 -1.42
CA TYR A 149 20.38 -43.91 -1.10
C TYR A 149 21.32 -43.87 0.09
#